data_AF-A0A8X6SGD0-F1
#
_entry.id   AF-A0A8X6SGD0-F1
#
_cell.length_a   1.000
_cell.length_b   1.000
_cell.length_c   1.000
_cell.angle_alpha   90.00
_cell.angle_beta   90.00
_cell.angle_gamma   90.00
#
_symmetry.space_group_name_H-M   'P 1'
#
loop_
_entity.id
_entity.type
_entity.pdbx_description
1 polymer ?
#
loop_
_entity_poly.entity_id
_entity_poly.type
_entity_poly.pdbx_seq_one_letter_code
_entity_poly.pdbx_strand_id
1 'polypeptide(L)'
;MFKTIHQPADCEIRSVIRFLTAMNVPAAEIHRQISDVYGPNAMSSSKVRKWVRAFKDGRENVHDEPRSGRPSVITNDLVNAVDEKIREDRRFTIST
;
A
#
# COMPACT_ATOMS: atom_id res chain seq x y z
N MET A 1 -5.93 -27.07 18.09
CA MET A 1 -6.35 -26.38 16.86
C MET A 1 -6.46 -24.90 17.20
N PHE A 2 -5.78 -24.03 16.46
CA PHE A 2 -5.91 -22.59 16.67
C PHE A 2 -7.33 -22.14 16.28
N LYS A 3 -7.87 -21.13 16.97
CA LYS A 3 -9.10 -20.49 16.53
C LYS A 3 -8.82 -19.75 15.23
N THR A 4 -9.58 -20.04 14.19
CA THR A 4 -9.47 -19.33 12.91
C THR A 4 -10.03 -17.92 13.05
N ILE A 5 -9.26 -16.92 12.65
CA ILE A 5 -9.70 -15.52 12.58
C ILE A 5 -10.36 -15.32 11.21
N HIS A 6 -11.64 -14.91 11.22
CA HIS A 6 -12.40 -14.66 10.00
C HIS A 6 -12.26 -13.21 9.56
N GLN A 7 -12.05 -13.00 8.25
CA GLN A 7 -11.96 -11.68 7.61
C GLN A 7 -10.95 -10.72 8.27
N PRO A 8 -9.68 -11.13 8.41
CA PRO A 8 -8.65 -10.23 8.94
C PRO A 8 -8.42 -9.04 8.00
N ALA A 9 -8.10 -7.89 8.58
CA ALA A 9 -7.58 -6.77 7.79
C ALA A 9 -6.19 -7.11 7.23
N ASP A 10 -5.90 -6.66 6.00
CA ASP A 10 -4.60 -6.88 5.36
C ASP A 10 -3.42 -6.41 6.23
N CYS A 11 -3.56 -5.27 6.92
CA CYS A 11 -2.55 -4.72 7.81
C CYS A 11 -2.30 -5.60 9.04
N GLU A 12 -3.29 -6.36 9.50
CA GLU A 12 -3.16 -7.29 10.63
C GLU A 12 -2.22 -8.45 10.26
N ILE A 13 -2.49 -9.12 9.13
CA ILE A 13 -1.62 -10.20 8.63
C ILE A 13 -0.20 -9.67 8.39
N ARG A 14 -0.06 -8.48 7.80
CA ARG A 14 1.24 -7.86 7.54
C ARG A 14 1.99 -7.51 8.83
N SER A 15 1.28 -7.15 9.90
CA SER A 15 1.88 -6.91 11.23
C SER A 15 2.43 -8.20 11.83
N VAL A 16 1.70 -9.32 11.71
CA VAL A 16 2.19 -10.64 12.12
C VAL A 16 3.42 -11.05 11.31
N ILE A 17 3.41 -10.84 9.99
CA ILE A 17 4.58 -11.09 9.14
C ILE A 17 5.78 -10.25 9.60
N ARG A 18 5.58 -8.96 9.94
CA ARG A 18 6.64 -8.08 10.44
C ARG A 18 7.27 -8.64 11.72
N PHE A 19 6.43 -9.01 12.68
CA PHE A 19 6.85 -9.60 13.95
C PHE A 19 7.65 -10.90 13.75
N LEU A 20 7.12 -11.85 12.97
CA LEU A 20 7.79 -13.13 12.71
C LEU A 20 9.07 -12.96 11.88
N THR A 21 9.13 -11.96 10.99
CA THR A 21 10.35 -11.63 10.25
C THR A 21 11.45 -11.14 11.19
N ALA A 22 11.11 -10.29 12.18
CA ALA A 22 12.06 -9.83 13.20
C ALA A 22 12.56 -10.98 14.09
N MET A 23 11.75 -12.02 14.29
CA MET A 23 12.16 -13.27 14.94
C MET A 23 12.98 -14.21 14.04
N ASN A 24 13.35 -13.79 12.82
CA ASN A 24 14.08 -14.59 11.83
C ASN A 24 13.37 -15.89 11.39
N VAL A 25 12.04 -15.94 11.48
CA VAL A 25 11.27 -17.10 11.02
C VAL A 25 11.32 -17.19 9.48
N PRO A 26 11.58 -18.37 8.88
CA PRO A 26 11.60 -18.53 7.43
C PRO A 26 10.23 -18.23 6.80
N ALA A 27 10.21 -17.60 5.62
CA ALA A 27 8.97 -17.19 4.95
C ALA A 27 7.98 -18.34 4.68
N ALA A 28 8.49 -19.56 4.46
CA ALA A 28 7.65 -20.75 4.30
C ALA A 28 6.88 -21.09 5.58
N GLU A 29 7.55 -20.99 6.72
CA GLU A 29 6.95 -21.23 8.04
C GLU A 29 5.98 -20.11 8.42
N ILE A 30 6.31 -18.86 8.10
CA ILE A 30 5.37 -17.73 8.24
C ILE A 30 4.09 -18.00 7.45
N HIS A 31 4.19 -18.43 6.19
CA HIS A 31 3.01 -18.75 5.37
C HIS A 31 2.16 -19.87 5.97
N ARG A 32 2.79 -20.90 6.56
CA ARG A 32 2.10 -21.99 7.25
C ARG A 32 1.30 -21.47 8.44
N GLN A 33 1.93 -20.69 9.33
CA GLN A 33 1.26 -20.11 10.50
C GLN A 33 0.12 -19.16 10.11
N ILE A 34 0.32 -18.32 9.08
CA ILE A 34 -0.75 -17.47 8.56
C ILE A 34 -1.91 -18.33 8.03
N SER A 35 -1.64 -19.40 7.29
CA SER A 35 -2.68 -20.30 6.78
C SER A 35 -3.44 -21.02 7.90
N ASP A 36 -2.75 -21.42 8.97
CA ASP A 36 -3.33 -22.13 10.12
C ASP A 36 -4.27 -21.21 10.95
N VAL A 37 -3.94 -19.92 11.07
CA VAL A 37 -4.68 -18.96 11.91
C VAL A 37 -5.72 -18.16 11.12
N TYR A 38 -5.38 -17.71 9.91
CA TYR A 38 -6.23 -16.83 9.10
C TYR A 38 -6.94 -17.55 7.94
N GLY A 39 -6.59 -18.82 7.72
CA GLY A 39 -7.13 -19.64 6.65
C GLY A 39 -6.25 -19.64 5.39
N PRO A 40 -6.37 -20.68 4.54
CA PRO A 40 -5.47 -20.92 3.41
C PRO A 40 -5.53 -19.86 2.32
N ASN A 41 -6.61 -19.09 2.26
CA ASN A 41 -6.84 -18.04 1.26
C ASN A 41 -6.52 -16.63 1.76
N ALA A 42 -6.08 -16.48 3.01
CA ALA A 42 -5.84 -15.17 3.62
C ALA A 42 -4.71 -14.39 2.93
N MET A 43 -3.59 -15.04 2.65
CA MET A 43 -2.48 -14.43 1.92
C MET A 43 -1.64 -15.48 1.20
N SER A 44 -1.39 -15.28 -0.09
CA SER A 44 -0.58 -16.21 -0.87
C SER A 44 0.90 -16.20 -0.45
N SER A 45 1.56 -17.34 -0.62
CA SER A 45 3.00 -17.51 -0.36
C SER A 45 3.89 -16.44 -1.03
N SER A 46 3.53 -16.00 -2.25
CA SER A 46 4.25 -14.93 -2.95
C SER A 46 4.09 -13.56 -2.26
N LYS A 47 2.89 -13.24 -1.76
CA LYS A 47 2.66 -12.00 -0.99
C LYS A 47 3.41 -12.02 0.34
N VAL A 48 3.42 -13.16 1.04
CA VAL A 48 4.21 -13.33 2.27
C VAL A 48 5.70 -13.07 1.99
N ARG A 49 6.28 -13.71 0.97
CA ARG A 49 7.68 -13.47 0.58
C ARG A 49 7.98 -12.01 0.24
N LYS A 50 7.06 -11.32 -0.43
CA LYS A 50 7.20 -9.89 -0.74
C LYS A 50 7.30 -9.06 0.53
N TRP A 51 6.41 -9.28 1.50
CA TRP A 51 6.42 -8.56 2.78
C TRP A 51 7.64 -8.90 3.64
N VAL A 52 8.03 -10.17 3.72
CA VAL A 52 9.26 -10.58 4.41
C VAL A 52 10.48 -9.86 3.85
N ARG A 53 10.62 -9.76 2.52
CA ARG A 53 11.72 -9.00 1.89
C ARG A 53 11.64 -7.52 2.25
N ALA A 54 10.48 -6.90 2.06
CA ALA A 54 10.29 -5.49 2.37
C ALA A 54 10.66 -5.14 3.83
N PHE A 55 10.28 -5.97 4.79
CA PHE A 55 10.63 -5.78 6.20
C PHE A 55 12.12 -6.00 6.47
N LYS A 56 12.77 -6.97 5.80
CA LYS A 56 14.23 -7.14 5.86
C LYS A 56 14.98 -5.95 5.27
N ASP A 57 14.41 -5.31 4.26
CA ASP A 57 14.96 -4.11 3.61
C ASP A 57 14.67 -2.82 4.41
N GLY A 58 14.11 -2.93 5.63
CA GLY A 58 13.91 -1.80 6.54
C GLY A 58 12.57 -1.09 6.45
N ARG A 59 11.60 -1.61 5.67
CA ARG A 59 10.22 -1.07 5.72
C ARG A 59 9.63 -1.28 7.11
N GLU A 60 9.01 -0.25 7.68
CA GLU A 60 8.29 -0.39 8.96
C GLU A 60 6.76 -0.35 8.78
N ASN A 61 6.28 0.37 7.77
CA ASN A 61 4.85 0.56 7.52
C ASN A 61 4.19 -0.71 6.97
N VAL A 62 3.12 -1.16 7.63
CA VAL A 62 2.31 -2.34 7.26
C VAL A 62 1.19 -2.01 6.27
N HIS A 63 0.86 -0.73 6.10
CA HIS A 63 -0.09 -0.28 5.11
C HIS A 63 0.57 -0.15 3.74
N ASP A 64 -0.25 -0.19 2.69
CA ASP A 64 0.20 0.15 1.35
C ASP A 64 0.61 1.63 1.33
N GLU A 65 1.66 1.92 0.57
CA GLU A 65 2.01 3.32 0.31
C GLU A 65 0.88 3.97 -0.51
N PRO A 66 0.69 5.29 -0.35
CA PRO A 66 -0.18 6.04 -1.24
C PRO A 66 0.18 5.65 -2.67
N ARG A 67 -0.83 5.24 -3.45
CA ARG A 67 -0.59 4.99 -4.86
C ARG A 67 -0.15 6.32 -5.45
N SER A 68 1.09 6.36 -5.96
CA SER A 68 1.51 7.40 -6.88
C SER A 68 0.59 7.27 -8.09
N GLY A 69 -0.51 8.03 -8.06
CA GLY A 69 -1.39 8.16 -9.21
C GLY A 69 -0.63 8.79 -10.38
N ARG A 70 -1.29 8.90 -11.53
CA ARG A 70 -0.77 9.72 -12.62
C ARG A 70 -0.56 11.15 -12.06
N PRO A 71 0.66 11.69 -12.08
CA PRO A 71 0.88 13.08 -11.69
C PRO A 71 -0.05 13.97 -12.52
N SER A 72 -0.80 14.84 -11.86
CA SER A 72 -1.54 15.88 -12.57
C SER A 72 -0.52 16.81 -13.22
N VAL A 73 -0.72 17.11 -14.50
CA VAL A 73 0.06 18.16 -15.19
C VAL A 73 -0.40 19.56 -14.74
N ILE A 74 -1.56 19.64 -14.08
CA ILE A 74 -2.11 20.88 -13.54
C ILE A 74 -1.41 21.19 -12.23
N THR A 75 -0.56 22.21 -12.24
CA THR A 75 0.09 22.80 -11.06
C THR A 75 -0.72 23.99 -10.54
N ASN A 76 -0.52 24.36 -9.27
CA ASN A 76 -1.13 25.58 -8.72
C ASN A 76 -0.69 26.83 -9.50
N ASP A 77 0.54 26.85 -10.00
CA ASP A 77 1.04 27.95 -10.83
C ASP A 77 0.27 28.05 -12.14
N LEU A 78 -0.08 26.92 -12.78
CA LEU A 78 -0.90 26.89 -13.97
C LEU A 78 -2.33 27.39 -13.69
N VAL A 79 -2.90 27.00 -12.55
CA VAL A 79 -4.23 27.47 -12.11
C VAL A 79 -4.21 28.99 -11.90
N ASN A 80 -3.22 29.51 -11.18
CA ASN A 80 -3.08 30.95 -10.93
C ASN A 80 -2.91 31.76 -12.21
N ALA A 81 -2.08 31.27 -13.15
CA ALA A 81 -1.86 31.93 -14.43
C ALA A 81 -3.13 31.99 -15.30
N VAL A 82 -3.94 30.92 -15.29
CA VAL A 82 -5.24 30.90 -15.98
C VAL A 82 -6.23 31.85 -15.29
N ASP A 83 -6.29 31.85 -13.97
CA ASP A 83 -7.17 32.73 -13.18
C ASP A 83 -6.83 34.22 -13.36
N GLU A 84 -5.55 34.58 -13.45
CA GLU A 84 -5.12 35.92 -13.85
C GLU A 84 -5.61 36.27 -15.25
N LYS A 85 -5.46 35.36 -16.22
CA LYS A 85 -5.85 35.62 -17.60
C LYS A 85 -7.37 35.79 -17.77
N ILE A 86 -8.17 35.04 -17.02
CA ILE A 86 -9.64 35.19 -17.00
C ILE A 86 -10.07 36.50 -16.34
N ARG A 87 -9.33 36.97 -15.31
CA ARG A 87 -9.60 38.28 -14.67
C ARG A 87 -9.29 39.44 -15.61
N GLU A 88 -8.24 39.33 -16.42
CA GLU A 88 -7.90 40.33 -17.44
C GLU A 88 -8.89 40.32 -18.61
N ASP A 89 -9.24 39.13 -19.12
CA ASP A 89 -10.18 38.96 -20.22
C ASP A 89 -11.19 37.86 -19.91
N ARG A 90 -12.41 38.28 -19.56
CA ARG A 90 -13.52 37.37 -19.25
C ARG A 90 -14.02 36.56 -20.43
N ARG A 91 -13.61 36.87 -21.67
CA ARG A 91 -13.94 36.09 -22.88
C ARG A 91 -12.79 35.17 -23.31
N PHE A 92 -11.75 35.06 -22.49
CA PHE A 92 -10.61 34.19 -22.76
C PHE A 92 -11.05 32.73 -22.95
N THR A 93 -10.66 32.14 -24.08
CA THR A 93 -10.93 30.74 -24.42
C THR A 93 -9.60 30.03 -24.61
N ILE A 94 -9.36 28.96 -23.86
CA ILE A 94 -8.24 28.06 -24.08
C ILE A 94 -8.69 27.01 -25.10
N SER A 95 -8.08 27.00 -26.29
CA SER A 95 -8.23 25.87 -27.21
C SER A 95 -7.19 24.80 -26.87
N THR A 96 -7.66 23.57 -26.68
CA THR A 96 -6.82 22.38 -26.52
C THR A 96 -6.18 21.97 -27.84
#